data_AF-A0A3P7FZH2-F1
#
_entry.id   AF-A0A3P7FZH2-F1
#
_cell.length_a   1.000
_cell.length_b   1.000
_cell.length_c   1.000
_cell.angle_alpha   90.00
_cell.angle_beta   90.00
_cell.angle_gamma   90.00
#
_symmetry.space_group_name_H-M   'P 1'
#
loop_
_entity.id
_entity.type
_entity.pdbx_description
1 polymer ?
#
loop_
_entity_poly.entity_id
_entity_poly.type
_entity_poly.pdbx_seq_one_letter_code
_entity_poly.pdbx_strand_id
1 'polypeptide(L)'
;MQHGISIFCTKDLIHFLYQHKVFIGSVKQSGRYDLEITPADRDDILNRYYRLQPAIKGAAILNEWSGLRPGRKGGIRLEMTTIRFPAPKFKKTSDEKIVKIVHNYGHGGHGLTLGWGCAETVADLIIGSGISSSNVNHE
;
A
#
# COMPACT_ATOMS: atom_id res chain seq x y z
N MET A 1 27.58 -16.52 13.69
CA MET A 1 26.39 -16.06 12.93
C MET A 1 26.27 -14.55 13.07
N GLN A 2 26.45 -13.80 11.97
CA GLN A 2 26.30 -12.34 12.00
C GLN A 2 24.82 -11.97 12.10
N HIS A 3 24.46 -11.27 13.16
CA HIS A 3 23.12 -10.70 13.35
C HIS A 3 23.12 -9.32 12.68
N GLY A 4 22.11 -9.05 11.87
CA GLY A 4 22.08 -7.82 11.09
C GLY A 4 20.69 -7.24 10.89
N ILE A 5 20.65 -5.92 10.72
CA ILE A 5 19.49 -5.06 10.60
C ILE A 5 19.37 -4.62 9.14
N SER A 6 18.20 -4.75 8.54
CA SER A 6 17.88 -3.99 7.33
C SER A 6 17.03 -2.78 7.72
N ILE A 7 17.50 -1.58 7.39
CA ILE A 7 16.77 -0.35 7.65
C ILE A 7 15.80 -0.13 6.49
N PHE A 8 14.53 0.07 6.83
CA PHE A 8 13.47 0.28 5.90
C PHE A 8 12.75 1.60 6.13
N CYS A 9 12.75 2.42 5.10
CA CYS A 9 12.11 3.72 5.14
C CYS A 9 10.70 3.70 4.52
N THR A 10 9.76 2.84 4.99
CA THR A 10 8.32 3.12 4.76
C THR A 10 7.39 2.84 6.01
N LYS A 11 6.59 3.85 6.48
CA LYS A 11 5.58 3.92 7.58
C LYS A 11 5.02 2.61 8.14
N ASP A 12 4.77 2.74 9.44
CA ASP A 12 4.24 1.79 10.41
C ASP A 12 5.35 0.89 10.96
N LEU A 13 5.37 0.81 12.29
CA LEU A 13 6.42 0.19 13.09
C LEU A 13 6.40 -1.31 12.82
N ILE A 14 7.23 -1.76 11.90
CA ILE A 14 7.25 -3.16 11.49
C ILE A 14 8.58 -3.75 11.94
N HIS A 15 8.54 -4.43 13.07
CA HIS A 15 9.61 -5.33 13.51
C HIS A 15 9.29 -6.72 12.95
N PHE A 16 9.61 -6.98 11.69
CA PHE A 16 9.56 -8.36 11.18
C PHE A 16 10.89 -9.03 11.47
N LEU A 17 10.85 -10.10 12.26
CA LEU A 17 11.93 -11.06 12.36
C LEU A 17 11.81 -12.03 11.19
N TYR A 18 12.78 -12.01 10.29
CA TYR A 18 12.87 -12.98 9.22
C TYR A 18 14.29 -13.54 9.19
N GLN A 19 14.44 -14.83 9.48
CA GLN A 19 15.73 -15.55 9.40
C GLN A 19 16.91 -14.77 10.01
N HIS A 20 16.81 -14.40 11.30
CA HIS A 20 17.81 -13.64 12.06
C HIS A 20 18.07 -12.20 11.59
N LYS A 21 17.18 -11.65 10.76
CA LYS A 21 17.20 -10.23 10.36
C LYS A 21 16.01 -9.52 10.98
N VAL A 22 16.25 -8.27 11.32
CA VAL A 22 15.19 -7.34 11.71
C VAL A 22 15.08 -6.26 10.65
N PHE A 23 13.84 -5.98 10.24
CA PHE A 23 13.53 -4.74 9.55
C PHE A 23 13.18 -3.66 10.57
N ILE A 24 13.78 -2.48 10.45
CA ILE A 24 13.41 -1.32 11.26
C ILE A 24 12.96 -0.18 10.37
N GLY A 25 11.84 0.45 10.73
CA GLY A 25 11.27 1.53 9.95
C GLY A 25 10.21 2.31 10.72
N SER A 26 9.80 3.49 10.30
CA SER A 26 10.17 4.22 9.10
C SER A 26 9.87 5.71 9.30
N VAL A 27 10.25 6.58 8.37
CA VAL A 27 9.71 7.94 8.19
C VAL A 27 8.40 8.04 7.36
N LYS A 28 7.61 9.07 7.69
CA LYS A 28 6.39 9.49 6.97
C LYS A 28 6.63 10.88 6.37
N GLN A 29 7.07 10.97 5.12
CA GLN A 29 7.29 12.26 4.45
C GLN A 29 6.22 12.51 3.40
N SER A 30 5.29 13.43 3.68
CA SER A 30 4.24 13.82 2.73
C SER A 30 4.80 14.74 1.65
N GLY A 31 4.41 14.52 0.39
CA GLY A 31 4.85 15.35 -0.74
C GLY A 31 6.28 15.07 -1.22
N ARG A 32 6.94 14.06 -0.67
CA ARG A 32 8.24 13.56 -1.12
C ARG A 32 8.05 12.47 -2.17
N TYR A 33 8.75 12.59 -3.30
CA TYR A 33 8.64 11.68 -4.45
C TYR A 33 9.98 11.07 -4.87
N ASP A 34 11.09 11.49 -4.25
CA ASP A 34 12.38 10.87 -4.47
C ASP A 34 12.55 9.61 -3.62
N LEU A 35 13.60 8.84 -3.94
CA LEU A 35 13.98 7.62 -3.23
C LEU A 35 15.29 7.81 -2.44
N GLU A 36 15.72 9.06 -2.22
CA GLU A 36 16.99 9.35 -1.56
C GLU A 36 16.94 8.94 -0.08
N ILE A 37 17.95 8.21 0.37
CA ILE A 37 18.13 7.84 1.77
C ILE A 37 19.03 8.89 2.41
N THR A 38 18.46 9.76 3.22
CA THR A 38 19.23 10.81 3.88
C THR A 38 19.80 10.33 5.22
N PRO A 39 20.97 10.83 5.65
CA PRO A 39 21.49 10.56 7.00
C PRO A 39 20.49 10.95 8.10
N ALA A 40 19.77 12.05 7.91
CA ALA A 40 18.75 12.51 8.86
C ALA A 40 17.61 11.48 9.04
N ASP A 41 17.09 10.90 7.95
CA ASP A 41 16.05 9.87 8.00
C ASP A 41 16.55 8.58 8.65
N ARG A 42 17.79 8.17 8.31
CA ARG A 42 18.46 7.00 8.90
C ARG A 42 18.61 7.15 10.41
N ASP A 43 19.15 8.28 10.84
CA ASP A 43 19.43 8.55 12.25
C ASP A 43 18.14 8.68 13.07
N ASP A 44 17.07 9.27 12.51
CA ASP A 44 15.75 9.27 13.14
C ASP A 44 15.23 7.84 13.39
N ILE A 45 15.25 7.00 12.35
CA ILE A 45 14.80 5.60 12.46
C ILE A 45 15.61 4.86 13.51
N LEU A 46 16.95 4.90 13.41
CA LEU A 46 17.83 4.19 14.34
C LEU A 46 17.63 4.66 15.78
N ASN A 47 17.60 5.97 16.02
CA ASN A 47 17.46 6.51 17.37
C ASN A 47 16.10 6.18 17.99
N ARG A 48 15.02 6.14 17.21
CA ARG A 48 13.71 5.66 17.70
C ARG A 48 13.78 4.20 18.15
N TYR A 49 14.40 3.33 17.36
CA TYR A 49 14.50 1.92 17.71
C TYR A 49 15.50 1.64 18.83
N TYR A 50 16.61 2.37 18.90
CA TYR A 50 17.57 2.29 20.00
C TYR A 50 16.95 2.63 21.35
N ARG A 51 15.94 3.51 21.38
CA ARG A 51 15.17 3.82 22.59
C ARG A 51 14.21 2.69 22.98
N LEU A 52 13.62 2.01 22.00
CA LEU A 52 12.64 0.93 22.23
C LEU A 52 13.30 -0.42 22.54
N GLN A 53 14.36 -0.75 21.83
CA GLN A 53 15.12 -1.98 21.98
C GLN A 53 16.62 -1.67 21.97
N PRO A 54 17.21 -1.33 23.13
CA PRO A 54 18.62 -1.01 23.24
C PRO A 54 19.54 -2.14 22.78
N ALA A 55 19.10 -3.40 22.84
CA ALA A 55 19.88 -4.56 22.42
C ALA A 55 20.23 -4.55 20.92
N ILE A 56 19.56 -3.75 20.09
CA ILE A 56 19.92 -3.64 18.67
C ILE A 56 21.12 -2.72 18.44
N LYS A 57 21.54 -1.91 19.43
CA LYS A 57 22.71 -1.03 19.30
C LYS A 57 23.94 -1.86 18.96
N GLY A 58 24.60 -1.52 17.85
CA GLY A 58 25.79 -2.22 17.36
C GLY A 58 25.52 -3.42 16.46
N ALA A 59 24.25 -3.78 16.21
CA ALA A 59 23.95 -4.77 15.18
C ALA A 59 24.29 -4.21 13.79
N ALA A 60 24.80 -5.07 12.91
CA ALA A 60 25.29 -4.65 11.60
C ALA A 60 24.15 -4.19 10.69
N ILE A 61 24.28 -3.05 10.02
CA ILE A 61 23.32 -2.63 8.99
C ILE A 61 23.63 -3.43 7.71
N LEU A 62 22.71 -4.32 7.32
CA LEU A 62 22.81 -5.19 6.15
C LEU A 62 22.39 -4.50 4.85
N ASN A 63 21.35 -3.66 4.92
CA ASN A 63 20.83 -2.95 3.76
C ASN A 63 20.00 -1.74 4.21
N GLU A 64 19.87 -0.76 3.32
CA GLU A 64 18.98 0.39 3.48
C GLU A 64 18.17 0.59 2.21
N TRP A 65 16.87 0.89 2.35
CA TRP A 65 16.04 1.17 1.19
C TRP A 65 14.90 2.15 1.49
N SER A 66 14.49 2.86 0.44
CA SER A 66 13.37 3.79 0.43
C SER A 66 12.33 3.34 -0.60
N GLY A 67 11.07 3.70 -0.35
CA GLY A 67 9.96 3.38 -1.25
C GLY A 67 8.81 4.37 -1.13
N LEU A 68 8.05 4.52 -2.21
CA LEU A 68 6.88 5.40 -2.23
C LEU A 68 5.62 4.61 -1.90
N ARG A 69 4.82 5.13 -0.96
CA ARG A 69 3.49 4.57 -0.70
C ARG A 69 2.50 5.05 -1.75
N PRO A 70 1.77 4.14 -2.42
CA PRO A 70 0.71 4.50 -3.34
C PRO A 70 -0.55 4.90 -2.56
N GLY A 71 -0.48 6.01 -1.82
CA GLY A 71 -1.62 6.60 -1.10
C GLY A 71 -2.43 7.54 -1.99
N ARG A 72 -3.71 7.70 -1.68
CA ARG A 72 -4.61 8.64 -2.36
C ARG A 72 -5.31 9.52 -1.32
N LYS A 73 -5.48 10.82 -1.62
CA LYS A 73 -6.29 11.71 -0.77
C LYS A 73 -7.73 11.20 -0.74
N GLY A 74 -8.25 10.93 0.46
CA GLY A 74 -9.56 10.31 0.68
C GLY A 74 -9.53 8.78 0.70
N GLY A 75 -8.40 8.14 0.98
CA GLY A 75 -8.33 6.69 1.24
C GLY A 75 -8.18 5.78 0.02
N ILE A 76 -8.50 4.50 0.19
CA ILE A 76 -8.49 3.49 -0.87
C ILE A 76 -9.68 3.76 -1.82
N ARG A 77 -9.44 3.63 -3.13
CA ARG A 77 -10.52 3.58 -4.12
C ARG A 77 -10.73 2.12 -4.54
N LEU A 78 -11.88 1.59 -4.14
CA LEU A 78 -12.29 0.20 -4.36
C LEU A 78 -13.73 0.19 -4.87
N GLU A 79 -13.88 0.44 -6.17
CA GLU A 79 -15.18 0.63 -6.82
C GLU A 79 -15.11 0.27 -8.31
N MET A 80 -16.26 0.08 -8.96
CA MET A 80 -16.33 -0.16 -10.40
C MET A 80 -16.96 1.03 -11.13
N THR A 81 -16.23 1.58 -12.11
CA THR A 81 -16.75 2.58 -13.05
C THR A 81 -17.12 1.90 -14.37
N THR A 82 -18.22 2.32 -15.01
CA THR A 82 -18.57 1.88 -16.37
C THR A 82 -18.34 3.02 -17.35
N ILE A 83 -17.52 2.78 -18.37
CA ILE A 83 -17.30 3.70 -19.49
C ILE A 83 -18.04 3.16 -20.70
N ARG A 84 -18.84 4.01 -21.33
CA ARG A 84 -19.58 3.70 -22.54
C ARG A 84 -18.96 4.45 -23.71
N PHE A 85 -18.57 3.70 -24.74
CA PHE A 85 -18.03 4.24 -25.98
C PHE A 85 -19.09 4.09 -27.07
N PRO A 86 -19.61 5.21 -27.61
CA PRO A 86 -20.67 5.16 -28.61
C PRO A 86 -20.20 4.44 -29.87
N ALA A 87 -21.14 3.74 -30.51
CA ALA A 87 -20.92 3.07 -31.79
C ALA A 87 -20.32 4.03 -32.83
N PRO A 88 -19.24 3.66 -33.54
CA PRO A 88 -18.72 4.43 -34.65
C PRO A 88 -19.79 4.69 -35.72
N LYS A 89 -20.09 5.96 -36.01
CA LYS A 89 -21.12 6.37 -37.00
C LYS A 89 -20.92 5.76 -38.40
N PHE A 90 -19.71 5.34 -38.73
CA PHE A 90 -19.33 4.83 -40.05
C PHE A 90 -19.32 3.29 -40.16
N LYS A 91 -19.57 2.54 -39.08
CA LYS A 91 -19.70 1.08 -39.11
C LYS A 91 -21.09 0.66 -38.66
N LYS A 92 -21.94 0.26 -39.60
CA LYS A 92 -23.32 -0.20 -39.38
C LYS A 92 -23.44 -1.45 -38.47
N THR A 93 -22.35 -2.13 -38.16
CA THR A 93 -22.33 -3.42 -37.44
C THR A 93 -21.65 -3.37 -36.07
N SER A 94 -21.20 -2.20 -35.60
CA SER A 94 -20.55 -2.09 -34.30
C SER A 94 -21.51 -1.54 -33.27
N ASP A 95 -21.85 -2.35 -32.26
CA ASP A 95 -22.60 -1.93 -31.09
C ASP A 95 -21.80 -0.94 -30.22
N GLU A 96 -22.50 -0.28 -29.29
CA GLU A 96 -21.87 0.47 -28.20
C GLU A 96 -20.87 -0.43 -27.46
N LYS A 97 -19.63 0.04 -27.30
CA LYS A 97 -18.63 -0.68 -26.50
C LYS A 97 -18.74 -0.23 -25.05
N ILE A 98 -19.11 -1.16 -24.17
CA ILE A 98 -19.16 -0.93 -22.72
C ILE A 98 -17.89 -1.52 -22.08
N VAL A 99 -17.18 -0.73 -21.28
CA VAL A 99 -15.98 -1.13 -20.54
C VAL A 99 -16.22 -0.91 -19.06
N LYS A 100 -16.08 -1.97 -18.27
CA LYS A 100 -16.06 -1.90 -16.80
C LYS A 100 -14.61 -1.75 -16.32
N ILE A 101 -14.35 -0.80 -15.44
CA ILE A 101 -13.05 -0.57 -14.82
C ILE A 101 -13.21 -0.74 -13.31
N VAL A 102 -12.55 -1.74 -12.74
CA VAL A 102 -12.46 -1.88 -11.29
C VAL A 102 -11.23 -1.12 -10.80
N HIS A 103 -11.47 -0.14 -9.95
CA HIS A 103 -10.43 0.62 -9.28
C HIS A 103 -10.02 -0.13 -8.01
N ASN A 104 -8.71 -0.34 -7.82
CA ASN A 104 -8.14 -0.92 -6.61
C ASN A 104 -6.78 -0.27 -6.32
N TYR A 105 -6.78 0.97 -5.82
CA TYR A 105 -5.56 1.73 -5.57
C TYR A 105 -5.71 2.72 -4.41
N GLY A 106 -4.60 3.30 -3.94
CA GLY A 106 -4.63 4.27 -2.83
C GLY A 106 -4.40 3.66 -1.45
N HIS A 107 -3.91 2.42 -1.36
CA HIS A 107 -3.69 1.66 -0.12
C HIS A 107 -2.70 2.29 0.87
N GLY A 108 -1.83 3.20 0.42
CA GLY A 108 -0.86 3.82 1.32
C GLY A 108 0.05 2.77 1.97
N GLY A 109 0.09 2.73 3.30
CA GLY A 109 0.91 1.79 4.07
C GLY A 109 0.27 0.43 4.33
N HIS A 110 -1.01 0.26 3.96
CA HIS A 110 -1.82 -0.88 4.37
C HIS A 110 -2.04 -1.90 3.25
N GLY A 111 -1.32 -1.78 2.13
CA GLY A 111 -1.54 -2.63 0.95
C GLY A 111 -1.34 -4.12 1.21
N LEU A 112 -0.39 -4.48 2.07
CA LEU A 112 -0.19 -5.88 2.45
C LEU A 112 -1.32 -6.37 3.35
N THR A 113 -1.64 -5.62 4.41
CA THR A 113 -2.67 -5.99 5.40
C THR A 113 -4.06 -6.09 4.78
N LEU A 114 -4.40 -5.18 3.88
CA LEU A 114 -5.73 -5.10 3.27
C LEU A 114 -5.84 -5.86 1.94
N GLY A 115 -4.71 -6.33 1.39
CA GLY A 115 -4.65 -6.86 0.03
C GLY A 115 -5.64 -7.99 -0.24
N TRP A 116 -5.82 -8.90 0.73
CA TRP A 116 -6.76 -10.01 0.59
C TRP A 116 -8.22 -9.53 0.53
N GLY A 117 -8.67 -8.74 1.50
CA GLY A 117 -10.04 -8.23 1.52
C GLY A 117 -10.35 -7.29 0.34
N CYS A 118 -9.36 -6.50 -0.11
CA CYS A 118 -9.48 -5.72 -1.33
C CYS A 118 -9.65 -6.63 -2.57
N ALA A 119 -8.91 -7.72 -2.67
CA ALA A 119 -9.04 -8.67 -3.77
C ALA A 119 -10.41 -9.38 -3.78
N GLU A 120 -10.94 -9.73 -2.61
CA GLU A 120 -12.28 -10.30 -2.46
C GLU A 120 -13.36 -9.32 -2.93
N THR A 121 -13.29 -8.06 -2.49
CA THR A 121 -14.22 -7.02 -2.95
C THR A 121 -14.11 -6.78 -4.46
N VAL A 122 -12.90 -6.84 -5.03
CA VAL A 122 -12.70 -6.78 -6.49
C VAL A 122 -13.39 -7.94 -7.18
N ALA A 123 -13.27 -9.16 -6.66
CA ALA A 123 -13.93 -10.34 -7.21
C ALA A 123 -15.45 -10.19 -7.19
N ASP A 124 -16.02 -9.71 -6.08
CA ASP A 124 -17.46 -9.44 -5.95
C ASP A 124 -17.96 -8.42 -6.96
N LEU A 125 -17.21 -7.32 -7.15
CA LEU A 125 -17.51 -6.30 -8.17
C LEU A 125 -17.51 -6.86 -9.59
N ILE A 126 -16.61 -7.81 -9.88
CA ILE A 126 -16.48 -8.45 -11.20
C ILE A 126 -17.61 -9.46 -11.44
N ILE A 127 -17.90 -10.31 -10.45
CA ILE A 127 -18.90 -11.37 -10.55
C ILE A 127 -20.32 -10.78 -10.53
N GLY A 128 -20.50 -9.60 -9.93
CA GLY A 128 -21.82 -9.00 -9.71
C GLY A 128 -22.51 -9.56 -8.47
N SER A 129 -21.74 -10.18 -7.57
CA SER A 129 -22.18 -10.56 -6.24
C SER A 129 -22.33 -9.28 -5.42
N GLY A 130 -23.46 -8.60 -5.56
CA GLY A 130 -23.77 -7.45 -4.74
C GLY A 130 -23.73 -7.87 -3.28
N ILE A 131 -22.71 -7.43 -2.53
CA ILE A 131 -22.92 -7.13 -1.11
C ILE A 131 -23.97 -6.04 -1.12
N SER A 132 -25.23 -6.44 -0.97
CA SER A 132 -26.28 -5.50 -0.59
C SER A 132 -25.80 -4.92 0.72
N SER A 133 -25.34 -3.67 0.69
CA SER A 133 -25.26 -2.84 1.88
C SER A 133 -26.69 -2.78 2.42
N SER A 134 -27.02 -3.73 3.31
CA SER A 134 -28.18 -3.63 4.15
C SER A 134 -28.02 -2.32 4.91
N ASN A 135 -28.95 -1.41 4.69
CA ASN A 135 -29.12 -0.23 5.49
C ASN A 135 -29.20 -0.69 6.96
N VAL A 136 -28.09 -0.53 7.69
CA VAL A 136 -28.13 -0.45 9.15
C VAL A 136 -28.74 0.91 9.44
N ASN A 137 -30.07 0.97 9.41
CA ASN A 137 -30.80 2.05 10.05
C ASN A 137 -30.59 1.84 11.55
N HIS A 138 -29.71 2.64 12.14
CA HIS A 138 -29.76 2.91 13.56
C HIS A 138 -30.99 3.78 13.81
N GLU A 139 -32.05 3.15 14.31
CA GLU A 139 -33.15 3.79 15.02
C GLU A 139 -32.88 3.68 16.53
#